data_AF-A0A2D6U9W7-F1
#
_entry.id   AF-A0A2D6U9W7-F1
#
_cell.length_a   1.000
_cell.length_b   1.000
_cell.length_c   1.000
_cell.angle_alpha   90.00
_cell.angle_beta   90.00
_cell.angle_gamma   90.00
#
_symmetry.space_group_name_H-M   'P 1'
#
loop_
_entity.id
_entity.type
_entity.pdbx_description
1 polymer ?
#
loop_
_entity_poly.entity_id
_entity_poly.type
_entity_poly.pdbx_seq_one_letter_code
_entity_poly.pdbx_strand_id
1 'polypeptide(L)'
;MSYDASGMLSDPLDPNAPRTRKRDYPVVVARRGVVLEDRTTGVVGALVSFAPPRLVLRDRYGKDHTVRYADGSVRADIDNKGVPCKLVLPKTEPEGPKITASGSIDTGDVPARVARA
;
A
#
# COMPACT_ATOMS: atom_id res chain seq x y z
N MET A 1 51.76 28.55 -31.42
CA MET A 1 50.79 27.42 -31.39
C MET A 1 50.72 26.95 -29.96
N SER A 2 49.72 27.42 -29.21
CA SER A 2 49.44 26.93 -27.86
C SER A 2 47.98 26.55 -27.83
N TYR A 3 47.75 25.23 -27.87
CA TYR A 3 46.48 24.63 -27.56
C TYR A 3 46.50 24.37 -26.05
N ASP A 4 45.62 25.01 -25.30
CA ASP A 4 45.13 24.43 -24.04
C ASP A 4 43.61 24.61 -24.02
N ALA A 5 42.97 23.67 -24.71
CA ALA A 5 41.59 23.33 -24.48
C ALA A 5 41.58 22.36 -23.30
N SER A 6 41.24 22.84 -22.11
CA SER A 6 40.87 22.00 -20.99
C SER A 6 40.01 22.79 -20.01
N GLY A 7 38.82 22.26 -19.73
CA GLY A 7 38.09 22.59 -18.50
C GLY A 7 36.78 23.37 -18.63
N MET A 8 36.07 23.32 -19.76
CA MET A 8 34.60 23.30 -19.67
C MET A 8 34.21 21.93 -19.09
N LEU A 9 33.24 21.91 -18.16
CA LEU A 9 32.80 20.81 -17.28
C LEU A 9 33.66 20.59 -16.03
N SER A 10 33.16 21.09 -14.91
CA SER A 10 32.84 20.27 -13.72
C SER A 10 32.05 21.15 -12.76
N ASP A 11 30.76 21.36 -13.04
CA ASP A 11 29.84 21.65 -11.94
C ASP A 11 30.01 20.49 -10.95
N PRO A 12 30.40 20.75 -9.69
CA PRO A 12 30.44 19.69 -8.70
C PRO A 12 29.02 19.16 -8.57
N LEU A 13 28.86 17.86 -8.82
CA LEU A 13 27.66 17.12 -8.42
C LEU A 13 27.39 17.47 -6.96
N ASP A 14 26.39 18.32 -6.73
CA ASP A 14 25.95 18.72 -5.41
C ASP A 14 25.55 17.44 -4.66
N PRO A 15 26.29 17.01 -3.62
CA PRO A 15 25.98 15.78 -2.88
C PRO A 15 24.77 15.97 -1.95
N ASN A 16 24.12 17.14 -1.99
CA ASN A 16 23.00 17.53 -1.16
C ASN A 16 21.68 17.53 -1.95
N ALA A 17 21.56 16.67 -2.97
CA ALA A 17 20.25 16.29 -3.46
C ALA A 17 19.44 15.74 -2.26
N PRO A 18 18.32 16.37 -1.88
CA PRO A 18 17.56 15.94 -0.72
C PRO A 18 17.12 14.49 -0.96
N ARG A 19 17.66 13.55 -0.16
CA ARG A 19 17.27 12.13 -0.15
C ARG A 19 15.76 12.11 -0.28
N THR A 20 15.24 11.60 -1.40
CA THR A 20 13.80 11.48 -1.66
C THR A 20 13.15 11.02 -0.38
N ARG A 21 12.44 11.93 0.33
CA ARG A 21 11.75 11.58 1.57
C ARG A 21 10.86 10.42 1.19
N LYS A 22 11.17 9.21 1.72
CA LYS A 22 10.28 8.06 1.58
C LYS A 22 8.92 8.59 2.04
N ARG A 23 7.96 8.66 1.12
CA ARG A 23 6.60 9.09 1.47
C ARG A 23 6.18 8.17 2.60
N ASP A 24 5.91 8.76 3.75
CA ASP A 24 5.38 8.03 4.88
C ASP A 24 3.93 7.70 4.53
N TYR A 25 3.67 6.42 4.27
CA TYR A 25 2.34 5.92 3.99
C TYR A 25 1.82 5.24 5.24
N PRO A 26 0.55 5.48 5.64
CA PRO A 26 -0.05 4.71 6.70
C PRO A 26 0.03 3.22 6.39
N VAL A 27 0.37 2.44 7.41
CA VAL A 27 0.53 1.00 7.33
C VAL A 27 -0.82 0.35 7.56
N VAL A 28 -1.26 -0.44 6.59
CA VAL A 28 -2.51 -1.20 6.63
C VAL A 28 -2.18 -2.68 6.60
N VAL A 29 -2.76 -3.44 7.53
CA VAL A 29 -2.59 -4.89 7.56
C VAL A 29 -3.38 -5.51 6.41
N ALA A 30 -2.71 -6.29 5.57
CA ALA A 30 -3.28 -6.96 4.41
C ALA A 30 -4.16 -8.15 4.84
N ARG A 31 -5.36 -7.87 5.32
CA ARG A 31 -6.37 -8.88 5.67
C ARG A 31 -7.30 -9.14 4.49
N ARG A 32 -7.74 -10.40 4.33
CA ARG A 32 -8.78 -10.73 3.37
C ARG A 32 -10.06 -9.93 3.65
N GLY A 33 -10.69 -9.43 2.59
CA GLY A 33 -11.90 -8.62 2.69
C GLY A 33 -11.66 -7.10 2.82
N VAL A 34 -10.42 -6.64 3.06
CA VAL A 34 -10.10 -5.20 3.06
C VAL A 34 -10.35 -4.64 1.68
N VAL A 35 -11.19 -3.61 1.58
CA VAL A 35 -11.46 -2.93 0.31
C VAL A 35 -10.30 -2.00 -0.02
N LEU A 36 -9.72 -2.21 -1.20
CA LEU A 36 -8.60 -1.44 -1.71
C LEU A 36 -8.92 -0.93 -3.12
N GLU A 37 -8.43 0.26 -3.43
CA GLU A 37 -8.39 0.81 -4.78
C GLU A 37 -6.95 0.76 -5.29
N ASP A 38 -6.70 0.06 -6.38
CA ASP A 38 -5.43 0.14 -7.09
C ASP A 38 -5.37 1.42 -7.93
N ARG A 39 -4.41 2.30 -7.64
CA ARG A 39 -4.28 3.62 -8.31
C ARG A 39 -3.74 3.52 -9.73
N THR A 40 -3.11 2.41 -10.10
CA THR A 40 -2.51 2.22 -11.43
C THR A 40 -3.56 1.75 -12.44
N THR A 41 -4.42 0.82 -12.05
CA THR A 41 -5.45 0.21 -12.89
C THR A 41 -6.86 0.74 -12.64
N GLY A 42 -7.09 1.42 -11.51
CA GLY A 42 -8.41 1.89 -11.09
C GLY A 42 -9.32 0.79 -10.55
N VAL A 43 -8.81 -0.44 -10.36
CA VAL A 43 -9.60 -1.56 -9.84
C VAL A 43 -9.89 -1.32 -8.36
N VAL A 44 -11.18 -1.33 -8.02
CA VAL A 44 -11.67 -1.27 -6.63
C VAL A 44 -12.22 -2.64 -6.27
N GLY A 45 -11.74 -3.22 -5.17
CA GLY A 45 -12.18 -4.54 -4.76
C GLY A 45 -11.69 -4.98 -3.38
N ALA A 46 -12.25 -6.08 -2.91
CA ALA A 46 -11.84 -6.71 -1.67
C ALA A 46 -10.54 -7.49 -1.86
N LEU A 47 -9.61 -7.38 -0.91
CA LEU A 47 -8.37 -8.13 -0.92
C LEU A 47 -8.63 -9.63 -0.78
N VAL A 48 -8.18 -10.43 -1.74
CA VAL A 48 -8.28 -11.90 -1.72
C VAL A 48 -6.95 -12.53 -1.34
N SER A 49 -5.86 -11.99 -1.88
CA SER A 49 -4.51 -12.51 -1.65
C SER A 49 -3.48 -11.41 -1.78
N PHE A 50 -2.48 -11.43 -0.90
CA PHE A 50 -1.36 -10.50 -0.91
C PHE A 50 -0.05 -11.27 -0.78
N ALA A 51 0.73 -11.25 -1.86
CA ALA A 51 2.06 -11.85 -1.92
C ALA A 51 2.94 -10.93 -2.75
N PRO A 52 3.56 -9.89 -2.15
CA PRO A 52 4.35 -8.90 -2.87
C PRO A 52 5.33 -9.55 -3.86
N PRO A 53 5.42 -9.05 -5.10
CA PRO A 53 4.79 -7.84 -5.65
C PRO A 53 3.38 -8.07 -6.21
N ARG A 54 2.73 -9.19 -5.94
CA ARG A 54 1.40 -9.54 -6.47
C ARG A 54 0.30 -9.23 -5.46
N LEU A 55 -0.76 -8.57 -5.93
CA LEU A 55 -1.99 -8.28 -5.19
C LEU A 55 -3.17 -8.82 -5.98
N VAL A 56 -4.09 -9.51 -5.31
CA VAL A 56 -5.33 -10.01 -5.92
C VAL A 56 -6.52 -9.33 -5.26
N LEU A 57 -7.26 -8.55 -6.05
CA LEU A 57 -8.47 -7.86 -5.65
C LEU A 57 -9.67 -8.49 -6.31
N ARG A 58 -10.76 -8.69 -5.57
CA ARG A 58 -12.04 -9.12 -6.12
C ARG A 58 -12.97 -7.93 -6.23
N ASP A 59 -13.38 -7.64 -7.46
CA ASP A 59 -14.30 -6.55 -7.76
C ASP A 59 -15.74 -6.90 -7.30
N ARG A 60 -16.64 -5.90 -7.32
CA ARG A 60 -18.06 -6.04 -6.99
C ARG A 60 -18.84 -7.03 -7.88
N TYR A 61 -18.38 -7.29 -9.11
CA TYR A 61 -18.97 -8.33 -9.98
C TYR A 61 -18.41 -9.73 -9.69
N GLY A 62 -17.55 -9.86 -8.66
CA GLY A 62 -16.95 -11.13 -8.28
C GLY A 62 -15.80 -11.55 -9.19
N LYS A 63 -15.24 -10.64 -10.01
CA LYS A 63 -14.08 -10.93 -10.83
C LYS A 63 -12.79 -10.71 -10.04
N ASP A 64 -11.85 -11.65 -10.15
CA ASP A 64 -10.54 -11.52 -9.52
C ASP A 64 -9.56 -10.81 -10.48
N HIS A 65 -8.92 -9.78 -9.96
CA HIS A 65 -7.95 -8.95 -10.66
C HIS A 65 -6.59 -9.10 -9.99
N THR A 66 -5.63 -9.65 -10.74
CA THR A 66 -4.22 -9.61 -10.34
C THR A 66 -3.63 -8.27 -10.76
N VAL A 67 -3.10 -7.51 -9.80
CA VAL A 67 -2.38 -6.26 -10.03
C VAL A 67 -0.99 -6.30 -9.41
N ARG A 68 -0.11 -5.42 -9.88
CA ARG A 68 1.24 -5.26 -9.31
C ARG A 68 1.19 -4.30 -8.14
N TYR A 69 1.68 -4.72 -7.00
CA TYR A 69 1.76 -3.92 -5.78
C TYR A 69 3.08 -3.15 -5.68
N ALA A 70 2.99 -1.90 -5.25
CA ALA A 70 4.08 -1.09 -4.75
C ALA A 70 3.59 -0.25 -3.55
N ASP A 71 4.50 0.18 -2.66
CA ASP A 71 4.13 1.02 -1.51
C ASP A 71 3.44 2.31 -2.00
N GLY A 72 2.21 2.56 -1.54
CA GLY A 72 1.37 3.69 -1.97
C GLY A 72 0.68 3.53 -3.34
N SER A 73 0.77 2.34 -3.97
CA SER A 73 0.03 2.02 -5.21
C SER A 73 -1.45 1.78 -4.95
N VAL A 74 -1.82 1.42 -3.72
CA VAL A 74 -3.21 1.20 -3.32
C VAL A 74 -3.71 2.26 -2.36
N ARG A 75 -5.02 2.51 -2.37
CA ARG A 75 -5.72 3.29 -1.33
C ARG A 75 -6.59 2.37 -0.49
N ALA A 76 -6.57 2.59 0.83
CA ALA A 76 -7.53 2.02 1.74
C ALA A 76 -8.50 3.13 2.19
N ASP A 77 -9.72 2.74 2.54
CA ASP A 77 -10.63 3.66 3.23
C ASP A 77 -10.16 3.82 4.69
N ILE A 78 -9.64 5.01 5.00
CA ILE A 78 -9.23 5.42 6.35
C ILE A 78 -9.93 6.74 6.62
N ASP A 79 -10.69 6.82 7.71
CA ASP A 79 -11.46 8.02 8.07
C ASP A 79 -12.44 8.49 6.96
N ASN A 80 -13.07 7.55 6.22
CA ASN A 80 -13.93 7.83 5.06
C ASN A 80 -13.20 8.55 3.91
N LYS A 81 -11.88 8.37 3.82
CA LYS A 81 -11.04 8.93 2.76
C LYS A 81 -10.23 7.82 2.13
N GLY A 82 -10.11 7.84 0.81
CA GLY A 82 -9.18 6.98 0.07
C GLY A 82 -7.74 7.45 0.29
N VAL A 83 -7.07 6.90 1.31
CA VAL A 83 -5.69 7.27 1.65
C VAL A 83 -4.73 6.29 1.02
N PRO A 84 -3.67 6.74 0.31
CA PRO A 84 -2.65 5.83 -0.21
C PRO A 84 -1.89 5.18 0.94
N CYS A 85 -1.78 3.86 0.92
CA CYS A 85 -1.27 3.09 2.05
C CYS A 85 -0.14 2.16 1.64
N LYS A 86 0.60 1.70 2.65
CA LYS A 86 1.49 0.55 2.56
C LYS A 86 0.81 -0.67 3.17
N LEU A 87 0.79 -1.78 2.45
CA LEU A 87 0.31 -3.05 2.94
C LEU A 87 1.42 -3.84 3.65
N VAL A 88 1.10 -4.41 4.81
CA VAL A 88 1.96 -5.36 5.53
C VAL A 88 1.25 -6.68 5.72
N LEU A 89 2.01 -7.78 5.65
CA LEU A 89 1.45 -9.11 5.92
C LEU A 89 0.98 -9.21 7.38
N PRO A 90 -0.16 -9.88 7.66
CA PRO A 90 -0.58 -10.14 9.02
C PRO A 90 0.46 -11.02 9.72
N LYS A 91 0.96 -10.58 10.87
CA LYS A 91 1.85 -11.37 11.71
C LYS A 91 1.03 -12.52 12.29
N THR A 92 1.22 -13.73 11.78
CA THR A 92 0.53 -14.93 12.30
C THR A 92 1.24 -15.36 13.56
N GLU A 93 0.67 -15.08 14.74
CA GLU A 93 0.91 -15.89 15.92
C GLU A 93 0.00 -17.14 15.81
N PRO A 94 0.54 -18.37 15.89
CA PRO A 94 -0.26 -19.57 15.72
C PRO A 94 -1.04 -19.87 17.01
N GLU A 95 -2.27 -19.37 17.12
CA GLU A 95 -3.16 -19.74 18.23
C GLU A 95 -4.58 -20.08 17.74
N GLY A 96 -4.84 -21.39 17.65
CA GLY A 96 -6.09 -22.05 18.05
C GLY A 96 -7.40 -21.75 17.29
N PRO A 97 -8.29 -22.74 17.14
CA PRO A 97 -9.59 -22.53 16.51
C PRO A 97 -10.51 -21.76 17.48
N LYS A 98 -10.61 -20.45 17.31
CA LYS A 98 -11.71 -19.65 17.87
C LYS A 98 -12.71 -19.32 16.77
N ILE A 99 -13.72 -20.17 16.67
CA ILE A 99 -15.00 -19.80 16.08
C ILE A 99 -15.57 -18.70 16.98
N THR A 100 -15.56 -17.45 16.52
CA THR A 100 -16.42 -16.41 17.08
C THR A 100 -17.58 -16.23 16.11
N ALA A 101 -18.73 -16.81 16.47
CA ALA A 101 -20.01 -16.42 15.90
C ALA A 101 -20.17 -14.91 16.18
N SER A 102 -20.33 -14.10 15.12
CA SER A 102 -20.38 -12.63 15.14
C SER A 102 -19.08 -11.94 15.61
N GLY A 103 -18.07 -11.84 14.73
CA GLY A 103 -16.74 -11.34 15.10
C GLY A 103 -16.32 -10.03 14.43
N SER A 104 -16.64 -8.90 15.06
CA SER A 104 -16.06 -7.57 14.78
C SER A 104 -14.53 -7.58 14.88
N ILE A 105 -13.86 -6.81 14.01
CA ILE A 105 -12.41 -6.63 14.02
C ILE A 105 -11.97 -5.75 15.19
N ASP A 106 -11.34 -6.35 16.21
CA ASP A 106 -10.63 -5.62 17.25
C ASP A 106 -9.40 -4.93 16.60
N THR A 107 -9.43 -3.60 16.60
CA THR A 107 -8.35 -2.73 16.14
C THR A 107 -7.91 -1.96 17.37
N GLY A 108 -6.74 -2.29 17.91
CA GLY A 108 -6.15 -1.58 19.04
C GLY A 108 -6.19 -0.07 18.78
N ASP A 109 -6.78 0.67 19.72
CA ASP A 109 -7.03 2.12 19.74
C ASP A 109 -6.96 2.84 18.39
N VAL A 110 -7.85 2.49 17.48
CA VAL A 110 -8.24 3.36 16.37
C VAL A 110 -9.70 3.08 16.06
N PRO A 111 -10.60 4.08 16.07
CA PRO A 111 -12.04 3.85 16.00
C PRO A 111 -12.44 3.35 14.60
N ALA A 112 -12.47 2.02 14.45
CA ALA A 112 -13.01 1.35 13.29
C ALA A 112 -14.54 1.58 13.22
N ARG A 113 -14.99 2.43 12.29
CA ARG A 113 -16.40 2.50 11.89
C ARG A 113 -16.61 1.67 10.64
N VAL A 114 -17.19 0.49 10.85
CA VAL A 114 -17.75 -0.34 9.78
C VAL A 114 -19.09 0.27 9.35
N ALA A 115 -19.38 0.12 8.06
CA ALA A 115 -20.54 0.62 7.31
C ALA A 115 -21.92 0.42 7.99
N ARG A 116 -22.88 1.29 7.64
CA ARG A 116 -24.31 1.06 7.88
C ARG A 116 -25.16 1.33 6.64
N ALA A 117 -26.13 0.42 6.47
CA ALA A 117 -27.39 0.43 5.71
C ALA A 117 -27.30 0.31 4.18
#